data_AF-A0A1C5AB66-F1
#
_entry.id   AF-A0A1C5AB66-F1
#
_cell.length_a   1.000
_cell.length_b   1.000
_cell.length_c   1.000
_cell.angle_alpha   90.00
_cell.angle_beta   90.00
_cell.angle_gamma   90.00
#
_symmetry.space_group_name_H-M   'P 1'
#
loop_
_entity.id
_entity.type
_entity.pdbx_description
1 polymer ?
#
loop_
_entity_poly.entity_id
_entity_poly.type
_entity_poly.pdbx_seq_one_letter_code
_entity_poly.pdbx_strand_id
1 'polypeptide(L)'
;MPKLYELRVFKGQQPVRVANRLLVTLDLADPASVNDLLRRHLLAIAERDGATRRDAHLYHVNVHEVRNERAERDASFQFSTPVEV
;
A
#
# COMPACT_ATOMS: atom_id res chain seq x y z
N MET A 1 -18.22 -7.19 8.60
CA MET A 1 -17.87 -5.87 9.18
C MET A 1 -16.68 -5.32 8.40
N PRO A 2 -16.70 -4.05 7.96
CA PRO A 2 -15.56 -3.45 7.25
C PRO A 2 -14.36 -3.35 8.19
N LYS A 3 -13.21 -3.87 7.75
CA LYS A 3 -11.95 -3.80 8.48
C LYS A 3 -11.16 -2.56 8.06
N LEU A 4 -10.47 -1.93 9.01
CA LEU A 4 -9.60 -0.79 8.74
C LEU A 4 -8.18 -1.28 8.49
N TYR A 5 -7.51 -0.67 7.52
CA TYR A 5 -6.13 -0.98 7.16
C TYR A 5 -5.30 0.31 7.11
N GLU A 6 -4.06 0.23 7.57
CA GLU A 6 -3.04 1.25 7.44
C GLU A 6 -2.17 0.90 6.24
N LEU A 7 -2.09 1.83 5.29
CA LEU A 7 -1.17 1.76 4.16
C LEU A 7 0.08 2.58 4.48
N ARG A 8 1.24 1.95 4.31
CA ARG A 8 2.56 2.60 4.44
C ARG A 8 3.35 2.39 3.17
N VAL A 9 3.72 3.48 2.49
CA VAL A 9 4.48 3.41 1.24
C VAL A 9 5.97 3.63 1.49
N PHE A 10 6.78 2.82 0.83
CA PHE A 10 8.23 2.84 0.90
C PHE A 10 8.83 2.92 -0.50
N LYS A 11 10.01 3.55 -0.61
CA LYS A 11 10.90 3.54 -1.78
C LYS A 11 12.17 2.81 -1.38
N GLY A 12 12.38 1.59 -1.88
CA GLY A 12 13.37 0.68 -1.29
C GLY A 12 13.06 0.50 0.21
N GLN A 13 14.00 0.80 1.10
CA GLN A 13 13.79 0.72 2.55
C GLN A 13 13.30 2.04 3.19
N GLN A 14 13.23 3.12 2.43
CA GLN A 14 12.92 4.45 2.97
C GLN A 14 11.41 4.73 2.95
N PRO A 15 10.79 5.15 4.06
CA PRO A 15 9.38 5.52 4.07
C PRO A 15 9.15 6.82 3.28
N VAL A 16 8.13 6.82 2.42
CA VAL A 16 7.76 7.98 1.61
C VAL A 16 6.92 8.92 2.46
N ARG A 17 7.45 10.09 2.82
CA ARG A 17 6.82 11.00 3.80
C ARG A 17 5.50 11.58 3.33
N VAL A 18 5.38 11.88 2.04
CA VAL A 18 4.14 12.42 1.43
C VAL A 18 2.97 11.42 1.48
N ALA A 19 3.26 10.16 1.75
CA ALA A 19 2.31 9.05 1.83
C ALA A 19 1.92 8.67 3.26
N ASN A 20 2.55 9.28 4.27
CA ASN A 20 2.68 8.57 5.53
C ASN A 20 1.36 8.52 6.31
N ARG A 21 0.87 7.29 6.51
CA ARG A 21 -0.32 6.86 7.25
C ARG A 21 -1.68 7.19 6.64
N LEU A 22 -2.01 6.51 5.54
CA LEU A 22 -3.39 6.46 5.06
C LEU A 22 -4.15 5.30 5.74
N LEU A 23 -5.26 5.63 6.41
CA LEU A 23 -6.21 4.66 6.93
C LEU A 23 -7.34 4.47 5.90
N VAL A 24 -7.59 3.22 5.50
CA VAL A 24 -8.57 2.88 4.46
C VAL A 24 -9.31 1.59 4.83
N THR A 25 -10.56 1.45 4.38
CA THR A 25 -11.28 0.19 4.45
C THR A 25 -11.06 -0.56 3.14
N LEU A 26 -10.59 -1.81 3.21
CA LEU A 26 -10.37 -2.67 2.04
C LEU A 26 -11.34 -3.85 2.10
N ASP A 27 -11.96 -4.16 0.98
CA ASP A 27 -12.72 -5.40 0.82
C ASP A 27 -11.80 -6.49 0.24
N LEU A 28 -11.20 -7.28 1.14
CA LEU A 28 -10.28 -8.36 0.75
C LEU A 28 -10.99 -9.54 0.07
N ALA A 29 -12.32 -9.56 0.00
CA ALA A 29 -13.06 -10.61 -0.70
C ALA A 29 -12.95 -10.49 -2.24
N ASP A 30 -12.53 -9.32 -2.75
CA ASP A 30 -12.24 -9.09 -4.16
C ASP A 30 -10.75 -8.70 -4.36
N PRO A 31 -9.87 -9.69 -4.57
CA PRO A 31 -8.44 -9.45 -4.77
C PRO A 31 -8.13 -8.59 -5.99
N ALA A 32 -8.96 -8.63 -7.04
CA ALA A 32 -8.71 -7.88 -8.26
C ALA A 32 -8.90 -6.38 -8.00
N SER A 33 -10.02 -6.02 -7.35
CA SER A 33 -10.31 -4.63 -6.96
C SER A 33 -9.27 -4.08 -5.99
N VAL A 34 -8.83 -4.88 -5.00
CA VAL A 34 -7.79 -4.48 -4.05
C VAL A 34 -6.45 -4.24 -4.75
N ASN A 35 -6.02 -5.15 -5.64
CA ASN A 35 -4.78 -4.99 -6.38
C ASN A 35 -4.80 -3.73 -7.26
N ASP A 36 -5.93 -3.47 -7.92
CA ASP A 36 -6.12 -2.28 -8.75
C ASP A 36 -6.06 -0.99 -7.92
N LEU A 37 -6.70 -0.98 -6.75
CA LEU A 37 -6.68 0.15 -5.82
C LEU A 37 -5.26 0.41 -5.32
N LEU A 38 -4.57 -0.62 -4.84
CA LEU A 38 -3.20 -0.51 -4.33
C LEU A 38 -2.24 -0.06 -5.43
N ARG A 39 -2.37 -0.57 -6.66
CA ARG A 39 -1.57 -0.14 -7.81
C ARG A 39 -1.77 1.33 -8.14
N ARG A 40 -3.02 1.79 -8.25
CA ARG A 40 -3.32 3.21 -8.52
C ARG A 40 -2.81 4.12 -7.40
N HIS A 41 -2.98 3.69 -6.16
CA HIS A 41 -2.47 4.41 -5.00
C HIS A 41 -0.95 4.56 -5.05
N LEU A 42 -0.24 3.45 -5.28
CA LEU A 42 1.22 3.44 -5.33
C LEU A 42 1.77 4.34 -6.46
N LEU A 43 1.16 4.28 -7.65
CA LEU A 43 1.54 5.14 -8.78
C LEU A 43 1.34 6.63 -8.46
N ALA A 44 0.19 6.99 -7.88
CA ALA A 44 -0.08 8.37 -7.48
C ALA A 44 0.91 8.87 -6.42
N ILE A 45 1.36 8.00 -5.51
CA ILE A 45 2.35 8.33 -4.49
C ILE A 45 3.73 8.52 -5.13
N ALA A 46 4.14 7.62 -6.02
CA ALA A 46 5.41 7.69 -6.73
C ALA A 46 5.50 8.99 -7.55
N GLU A 47 4.44 9.35 -8.29
CA GLU A 47 4.38 10.61 -9.04
C GLU A 47 4.49 11.84 -8.12
N ARG A 48 3.81 11.84 -6.96
CA ARG A 48 3.90 12.91 -5.96
C ARG A 48 5.27 13.03 -5.30
N ASP A 49 5.97 11.92 -5.17
CA ASP A 49 7.36 11.85 -4.68
C ASP A 49 8.38 12.27 -5.76
N GLY A 50 7.91 12.65 -6.96
CA GLY A 50 8.74 13.10 -8.08
C GLY A 50 9.37 11.96 -8.88
N ALA A 51 8.90 10.73 -8.71
CA ALA A 51 9.39 9.58 -9.47
C ALA A 51 8.94 9.64 -10.93
N THR A 52 9.81 9.18 -11.83
CA THR A 52 9.38 8.88 -13.19
C THR A 52 8.63 7.55 -13.21
N ARG A 53 7.81 7.30 -14.25
CA ARG A 53 7.13 6.00 -14.42
C ARG A 53 8.09 4.80 -14.34
N ARG A 54 9.32 4.96 -14.84
CA ARG A 54 10.34 3.92 -14.80
C ARG A 54 10.77 3.57 -13.39
N ASP A 55 10.71 4.51 -12.45
CA ASP A 55 11.14 4.32 -11.06
C ASP A 55 10.02 3.78 -10.17
N ALA A 56 8.79 3.65 -10.68
CA ALA A 56 7.64 3.20 -9.90
C ALA A 56 7.85 1.83 -9.26
N HIS A 57 8.58 0.92 -9.92
CA HIS A 57 8.93 -0.40 -9.40
C HIS A 57 9.78 -0.38 -8.12
N LEU A 58 10.41 0.76 -7.78
CA LEU A 58 11.14 0.95 -6.53
C LEU A 58 10.21 1.15 -5.33
N TYR A 59 8.92 1.39 -5.58
CA TYR A 59 7.92 1.64 -4.56
C TYR A 59 7.19 0.35 -4.19
N HIS A 60 6.83 0.24 -2.91
CA HIS A 60 5.94 -0.79 -2.42
C HIS A 60 5.07 -0.25 -1.28
N VAL A 61 3.93 -0.88 -1.06
CA VAL A 61 3.01 -0.57 0.03
C VAL A 61 2.93 -1.76 0.97
N ASN A 62 3.10 -1.49 2.26
CA ASN A 62 2.80 -2.42 3.33
C ASN A 62 1.39 -2.14 3.82
N VAL A 63 0.56 -3.17 3.81
CA VAL A 63 -0.82 -3.13 4.28
C VAL A 63 -0.89 -3.81 5.63
N HIS A 64 -1.30 -3.05 6.65
CA HIS A 64 -1.46 -3.54 8.01
C HIS A 64 -2.92 -3.42 8.44
N GLU A 65 -3.53 -4.49 8.92
CA GLU A 65 -4.87 -4.40 9.53
C GLU A 65 -4.80 -3.58 10.84
N VAL A 66 -5.53 -2.47 10.89
CA VAL A 66 -5.66 -1.64 12.10
C VAL A 66 -6.78 -2.20 12.93
N ARG A 67 -6.42 -2.95 13.98
CA ARG A 67 -7.38 -3.47 14.94
C ARG A 67 -7.48 -2.56 16.16
N ASN A 68 -8.71 -2.18 16.49
CA ASN A 68 -9.01 -1.65 17.82
C ASN A 68 -8.69 -2.74 18.87
N GLU A 69 -8.10 -2.34 19.97
CA GLU A 69 -7.40 -3.19 20.94
C GLU A 69 -8.23 -4.39 21.44
N ARG A 70 -7.98 -5.59 20.88
CA ARG A 70 -7.88 -6.91 21.56
C ARG A 70 -7.89 -8.04 20.53
N ALA A 71 -6.91 -8.95 20.67
CA ALA A 71 -6.83 -10.31 20.14
C ALA A 71 -6.34 -10.57 18.68
N GLU A 72 -5.17 -11.23 18.66
CA GLU A 72 -4.74 -12.36 17.81
C GLU A 72 -4.35 -12.18 16.31
N ARG A 73 -3.03 -12.34 16.12
CA ARG A 73 -2.17 -12.71 14.96
C ARG A 73 -2.34 -12.02 13.59
N ASP A 74 -1.18 -11.57 13.12
CA ASP A 74 -0.85 -10.69 12.00
C ASP A 74 -1.32 -11.17 10.62
N ALA A 75 -2.21 -10.38 10.00
CA ALA A 75 -2.35 -10.35 8.54
C ALA A 75 -1.70 -9.06 8.03
N SER A 76 -0.44 -9.16 7.63
CA SER A 76 0.27 -8.11 6.90
C SER A 76 0.72 -8.66 5.56
N PHE A 77 0.63 -7.84 4.52
CA PHE A 77 1.14 -8.20 3.21
C PHE A 77 1.77 -7.00 2.53
N GLN A 78 2.75 -7.29 1.67
CA GLN A 78 3.48 -6.31 0.88
C GLN A 78 3.01 -6.40 -0.57
N PHE A 79 2.70 -5.25 -1.17
CA PHE A 79 2.36 -5.13 -2.58
C PHE A 79 3.36 -4.20 -3.26
N SER A 80 3.88 -4.61 -4.42
CA SER A 80 4.85 -3.83 -5.20
C SER A 80 4.34 -3.71 -6.64
N THR A 81 4.61 -2.57 -7.28
CA THR A 81 4.40 -2.47 -8.73
C THR A 81 5.37 -3.40 -9.47
N PRO A 82 4.89 -4.12 -10.50
CA PRO A 82 5.75 -4.98 -11.32
C PRO A 82 6.81 -4.16 -12.05
N VAL A 83 7.95 -4.80 -12.35
CA VAL A 83 8.96 -4.23 -13.24
C VAL A 83 8.40 -4.29 -14.66
N GLU A 84 8.07 -3.13 -15.24
CA GLU A 84 7.79 -3.03 -16.67
C GLU A 84 9.15 -3.03 -17.40
N VAL A 85 9.47 -4.15 -18.08
CA VAL A 85 10.67 -4.34 -18.90
C VAL A 85 10.42 -3.78 -20.30
#